data_AF-A0A3D4FII8-F1
#
_entry.id   AF-A0A3D4FII8-F1
#
_cell.length_a   1.000
_cell.length_b   1.000
_cell.length_c   1.000
_cell.angle_alpha   90.00
_cell.angle_beta   90.00
_cell.angle_gamma   90.00
#
_symmetry.space_group_name_H-M   'P 1'
#
loop_
_entity.id
_entity.type
_entity.pdbx_description
1 polymer ?
#
loop_
_entity_poly.entity_id
_entity_poly.type
_entity_poly.pdbx_seq_one_letter_code
_entity_poly.pdbx_strand_id
1 'polypeptide(L)'
;MFREYENIEELREIMNDANEFVVERVKKLNELIERGINPYPYSFKECVYSNYIIDNFYDIKEEEVFTLSGRIMLLRRMGNVTFLNLRDQEGDIQVYLNKNALGSETYNLLKLIDTGDIIGVEGTVFKTKTGEITIKASGFTMLSKSIRPLPEKYHGIQDMDLRQRHRSLDMIMNSEVKERFIKRSRALSYIREFMNSIGFFEMETPILDTKYGGGEAKPFTTYVNALSSDVYMNVSPELYLKRLMVGGVDRVYTIGRSFRNEGIDRTHYPEFTLFECYMAYADYTDMMRLMENLYEYVFTKVNGTTKSVYDGVEIDFKAPWRRARMCDLVKEDTGIDVEFLSREEIIKIVEERELLSEEALEGLDIKDMTKGDLIMTIFDEYSASKLVNPTFVIDFPVETSPLCKVHRKNSELIERFEPYAYGVELGNAYSELNDALRQRVLL
;
A
#
# COMPACT_ATOMS: atom_id res chain seq x y z
N MET A 1 -30.50 5.32 -27.20
CA MET A 1 -29.17 5.14 -27.84
C MET A 1 -28.69 3.71 -27.69
N PHE A 2 -29.00 3.04 -26.58
CA PHE A 2 -28.55 1.68 -26.24
C PHE A 2 -29.71 0.69 -26.21
N ARG A 3 -30.71 0.84 -27.09
CA ARG A 3 -31.96 0.05 -27.02
C ARG A 3 -31.74 -1.42 -27.35
N GLU A 4 -30.78 -1.73 -28.22
CA GLU A 4 -30.40 -3.12 -28.53
C GLU A 4 -29.92 -3.87 -27.28
N TYR A 5 -29.20 -3.18 -26.39
CA TYR A 5 -28.69 -3.73 -25.13
C TYR A 5 -29.75 -3.84 -24.02
N GLU A 6 -31.03 -3.58 -24.31
CA GLU A 6 -32.15 -3.97 -23.45
C GLU A 6 -32.50 -5.45 -23.59
N ASN A 7 -31.91 -6.13 -24.57
CA ASN A 7 -31.90 -7.57 -24.70
C ASN A 7 -30.63 -8.13 -24.04
N ILE A 8 -30.80 -9.15 -23.19
CA ILE A 8 -29.68 -9.80 -22.48
C ILE A 8 -28.69 -10.49 -23.41
N GLU A 9 -29.14 -11.05 -24.53
CA GLU A 9 -28.29 -11.75 -25.51
C GLU A 9 -27.34 -10.74 -26.19
N GLU A 10 -27.89 -9.65 -26.70
CA GLU A 10 -27.13 -8.54 -27.29
C GLU A 10 -26.18 -7.90 -26.27
N LEU A 11 -26.64 -7.68 -25.04
CA LEU A 11 -25.80 -7.12 -23.98
C LEU A 11 -24.63 -8.06 -23.62
N ARG A 12 -24.81 -9.37 -23.72
CA ARG A 12 -23.75 -10.35 -23.46
C ARG A 12 -22.65 -10.35 -24.51
N GLU A 13 -22.89 -9.84 -25.71
CA GLU A 13 -21.84 -9.71 -26.73
C GLU A 13 -20.75 -8.71 -26.34
N ILE A 14 -21.10 -7.66 -25.59
CA ILE A 14 -20.17 -6.64 -25.10
C ILE A 14 -19.85 -6.77 -23.62
N MET A 15 -20.65 -7.54 -22.88
CA MET A 15 -20.53 -7.74 -21.44
C MET A 15 -20.90 -9.20 -21.10
N ASN A 16 -19.95 -10.11 -21.27
CA ASN A 16 -20.16 -11.56 -21.13
C ASN A 16 -20.84 -11.98 -19.81
N ASP A 17 -20.60 -11.26 -18.72
CA ASP A 17 -21.15 -11.53 -17.38
C ASP A 17 -22.47 -10.78 -17.09
N ALA A 18 -23.11 -10.19 -18.12
CA ALA A 18 -24.37 -9.48 -17.97
C ALA A 18 -25.51 -10.40 -17.51
N ASN A 19 -26.40 -9.81 -16.70
CA ASN A 19 -27.59 -10.43 -16.15
C ASN A 19 -28.79 -9.45 -16.21
N GLU A 20 -29.97 -9.93 -15.82
CA GLU A 20 -31.21 -9.15 -15.86
C GLU A 20 -31.15 -7.82 -15.08
N PHE A 21 -30.36 -7.75 -14.00
CA PHE A 21 -30.19 -6.50 -13.25
C PHE A 21 -29.41 -5.45 -14.05
N VAL A 22 -28.44 -5.88 -14.84
CA VAL A 22 -27.69 -4.99 -15.74
C VAL A 22 -28.60 -4.49 -16.86
N VAL A 23 -29.40 -5.38 -17.45
CA VAL A 23 -30.40 -5.04 -18.48
C VAL A 23 -31.38 -3.98 -17.96
N GLU A 24 -31.90 -4.15 -16.75
CA GLU A 24 -32.80 -3.18 -16.13
C GLU A 24 -32.13 -1.81 -15.92
N ARG A 25 -30.84 -1.78 -15.57
CA ARG A 25 -30.07 -0.52 -15.46
C ARG A 25 -29.85 0.14 -16.82
N VAL A 26 -29.70 -0.64 -17.89
CA VAL A 26 -29.63 -0.13 -19.28
C VAL A 26 -30.97 0.46 -19.72
N LYS A 27 -32.11 -0.17 -19.39
CA LYS A 27 -33.45 0.39 -19.65
C LYS A 27 -33.62 1.75 -18.99
N LYS A 28 -33.24 1.87 -17.71
CA LYS A 28 -33.28 3.15 -16.98
C LYS A 28 -32.34 4.20 -17.58
N LEU A 29 -31.16 3.79 -18.06
CA LEU A 29 -30.24 4.66 -18.78
C LEU A 29 -30.89 5.22 -20.05
N ASN A 30 -31.52 4.37 -20.87
CA ASN A 30 -32.22 4.81 -22.08
C ASN A 30 -33.38 5.74 -21.73
N GLU A 31 -34.15 5.45 -20.68
CA GLU A 31 -35.25 6.32 -20.25
C GLU A 31 -34.76 7.71 -19.80
N LEU A 32 -33.62 7.79 -19.10
CA LEU A 32 -32.99 9.09 -18.76
C LEU A 32 -32.66 9.90 -20.03
N ILE A 33 -32.05 9.25 -21.02
CA ILE A 33 -31.67 9.90 -22.29
C ILE A 33 -32.91 10.36 -23.06
N GLU A 34 -33.97 9.55 -23.11
CA GLU A 34 -35.23 9.88 -23.77
C GLU A 34 -35.95 11.06 -23.14
N ARG A 35 -35.79 11.25 -21.82
CA ARG A 35 -36.27 12.42 -21.08
C ARG A 35 -35.35 13.64 -21.23
N GLY A 36 -34.32 13.58 -22.07
CA GLY A 36 -33.37 14.67 -22.30
C GLY A 36 -32.37 14.89 -21.16
N ILE A 37 -32.26 13.95 -20.22
CA ILE A 37 -31.31 14.03 -19.11
C ILE A 37 -30.01 13.39 -19.55
N ASN A 38 -28.90 14.14 -19.47
CA ASN A 38 -27.58 13.56 -19.67
C ASN A 38 -27.18 12.72 -18.44
N PRO A 39 -27.04 11.39 -18.54
CA PRO A 39 -26.67 10.54 -17.41
C PRO A 39 -25.17 10.60 -17.05
N TYR A 40 -24.36 11.24 -17.90
CA TYR A 40 -22.91 11.41 -17.75
C TYR A 40 -22.50 12.85 -18.12
N PRO A 41 -22.91 13.86 -17.32
CA PRO A 41 -22.54 15.25 -17.55
C PRO A 41 -21.03 15.48 -17.43
N TYR A 42 -20.53 16.49 -18.15
CA TYR A 42 -19.10 16.86 -18.14
C TYR A 42 -18.63 17.55 -16.85
N SER A 43 -19.54 18.21 -16.15
CA SER A 43 -19.24 18.95 -14.93
C SER A 43 -20.44 19.00 -14.01
N PHE A 44 -20.16 19.29 -12.74
CA PHE A 44 -21.14 19.62 -11.72
C PHE A 44 -20.62 20.81 -10.90
N LYS A 45 -21.49 21.41 -10.10
CA LYS A 45 -21.15 22.54 -9.23
C LYS A 45 -20.12 22.13 -8.17
N GLU A 46 -19.42 23.12 -7.63
CA GLU A 46 -18.50 22.92 -6.50
C GLU A 46 -19.25 22.32 -5.31
N CYS A 47 -18.68 21.26 -4.74
CA CYS A 47 -19.29 20.46 -3.70
C CYS A 47 -18.55 20.63 -2.38
N VAL A 48 -19.29 20.69 -1.28
CA VAL A 48 -18.74 20.44 0.05
C VAL A 48 -18.74 18.94 0.34
N TYR A 49 -17.84 18.49 1.21
CA TYR A 49 -17.85 17.11 1.71
C TYR A 49 -18.81 16.95 2.88
N SER A 50 -19.32 15.73 3.03
CA SER A 50 -20.27 15.31 4.07
C SER A 50 -19.78 15.62 5.48
N ASN A 51 -18.50 15.38 5.79
CA ASN A 51 -17.96 15.64 7.12
C ASN A 51 -18.01 17.12 7.50
N TYR A 52 -17.77 18.04 6.56
CA TYR A 52 -17.92 19.47 6.84
C TYR A 52 -19.31 19.81 7.39
N ILE A 53 -20.36 19.28 6.76
CA ILE A 53 -21.75 19.51 7.19
C ILE A 53 -22.02 18.85 8.56
N ILE A 54 -21.49 17.65 8.78
CA ILE A 54 -21.69 16.89 10.02
C ILE A 54 -21.01 17.58 11.20
N ASP A 55 -19.75 17.96 11.03
CA ASP A 55 -18.90 18.53 12.08
C ASP A 55 -19.32 19.95 12.45
N ASN A 56 -19.85 20.72 11.49
CA ASN A 56 -20.25 22.12 11.68
C ASN A 56 -21.78 22.30 11.82
N PHE A 57 -22.54 21.22 12.01
CA PHE A 57 -24.01 21.27 11.98
C PHE A 57 -24.64 22.34 12.88
N TYR A 58 -24.10 22.55 14.08
CA TYR A 58 -24.65 23.52 15.04
C TYR A 58 -24.33 24.98 14.69
N ASP A 59 -23.36 25.22 13.82
CA ASP A 59 -22.98 26.55 13.35
C ASP A 59 -23.63 26.91 12.00
N ILE A 60 -24.19 25.92 11.31
CA ILE A 60 -24.90 26.07 10.04
C ILE A 60 -26.29 26.67 10.27
N LYS A 61 -26.64 27.69 9.49
CA LYS A 61 -27.98 28.30 9.53
C LYS A 61 -29.00 27.47 8.74
N GLU A 62 -30.25 27.44 9.18
CA GLU A 62 -31.29 26.59 8.57
C GLU A 62 -31.55 26.90 7.08
N GLU A 63 -31.34 28.16 6.66
CA GLU A 63 -31.53 28.60 5.29
C GLU A 63 -30.31 28.37 4.39
N GLU A 64 -29.19 27.93 4.96
CA GLU A 64 -27.95 27.72 4.22
C GLU A 64 -28.09 26.49 3.31
N VAL A 65 -27.78 26.70 2.02
CA VAL A 65 -27.91 25.68 0.98
C VAL A 65 -26.54 25.15 0.63
N PHE A 66 -26.39 23.83 0.70
CA PHE A 66 -25.17 23.13 0.34
C PHE A 66 -25.36 22.36 -0.95
N THR A 67 -24.28 22.30 -1.73
CA THR A 67 -24.17 21.40 -2.87
C THR A 67 -23.18 20.30 -2.51
N LEU A 68 -23.56 19.05 -2.74
CA LEU A 68 -22.72 17.89 -2.50
C LEU A 68 -22.95 16.84 -3.58
N SER A 69 -22.00 15.93 -3.73
CA SER A 69 -22.13 14.81 -4.65
C SER A 69 -21.57 13.54 -4.01
N GLY A 70 -22.10 12.40 -4.43
CA GLY A 70 -21.63 11.13 -3.90
C GLY A 70 -22.31 9.95 -4.56
N ARG A 71 -21.81 8.76 -4.21
CA ARG A 71 -22.38 7.49 -4.64
C ARG A 71 -23.56 7.13 -3.74
N ILE A 72 -24.68 6.73 -4.33
CA ILE A 72 -25.84 6.22 -3.59
C ILE A 72 -25.48 4.85 -3.00
N MET A 73 -25.24 4.80 -1.70
CA MET A 73 -24.94 3.55 -0.99
C MET A 73 -26.19 2.86 -0.47
N LEU A 74 -27.24 3.63 -0.16
CA LEU A 74 -28.55 3.13 0.26
C LEU A 74 -29.64 3.97 -0.38
N LEU A 75 -30.77 3.33 -0.69
CA LEU A 75 -31.93 3.97 -1.29
C LEU A 75 -33.21 3.35 -0.74
N ARG A 76 -34.05 4.14 -0.08
CA ARG A 76 -35.30 3.72 0.54
C ARG A 76 -36.44 4.62 0.07
N ARG A 77 -37.44 4.04 -0.59
CA ARG A 77 -38.61 4.74 -1.12
C ARG A 77 -39.82 4.49 -0.20
N MET A 78 -40.48 5.56 0.23
CA MET A 78 -41.61 5.53 1.19
C MET A 78 -42.71 6.48 0.73
N GLY A 79 -43.52 6.04 -0.24
CA GLY A 79 -44.60 6.85 -0.82
C GLY A 79 -44.07 8.14 -1.46
N ASN A 80 -44.42 9.29 -0.88
CA ASN A 80 -44.01 10.63 -1.36
C ASN A 80 -42.66 11.11 -0.82
N VAL A 81 -41.94 10.25 -0.10
CA VAL A 81 -40.61 10.52 0.44
C VAL A 81 -39.63 9.45 -0.03
N THR A 82 -38.39 9.86 -0.31
CA THR A 82 -37.26 8.97 -0.55
C THR A 82 -36.09 9.39 0.34
N PHE A 83 -35.49 8.42 1.03
CA PHE A 83 -34.24 8.61 1.75
C PHE A 83 -33.12 7.89 1.00
N LEU A 84 -31.96 8.52 0.90
CA LEU A 84 -30.76 7.91 0.37
C LEU A 84 -29.54 8.29 1.21
N ASN A 85 -28.50 7.44 1.19
CA ASN A 85 -27.22 7.77 1.79
C ASN A 85 -26.21 7.96 0.67
N LEU A 86 -25.60 9.14 0.62
CA LEU A 86 -24.51 9.45 -0.31
C LEU A 86 -23.18 9.25 0.38
N ARG A 87 -22.27 8.56 -0.31
CA ARG A 87 -20.88 8.42 0.08
C ARG A 87 -20.00 9.28 -0.81
N ASP A 88 -19.22 10.15 -0.20
CA ASP A 88 -18.21 10.96 -0.88
C ASP A 88 -16.79 10.52 -0.45
N GLN A 89 -15.82 11.41 -0.64
CA GLN A 89 -14.44 11.15 -0.27
C GLN A 89 -14.24 11.04 1.25
N GLU A 90 -14.95 11.83 2.05
CA GLU A 90 -14.71 12.01 3.48
C GLU A 90 -15.70 11.25 4.36
N GLY A 91 -16.89 10.94 3.86
CA GLY A 91 -17.90 10.30 4.68
C GLY A 91 -19.18 9.88 3.96
N ASP A 92 -20.19 9.61 4.78
CA ASP A 92 -21.55 9.28 4.38
C ASP A 92 -22.51 10.33 4.93
N ILE A 93 -23.48 10.78 4.13
CA ILE A 93 -24.54 11.69 4.58
C ILE A 93 -25.91 11.25 4.07
N GLN A 94 -26.92 11.38 4.93
CA GLN A 94 -28.30 11.11 4.54
C GLN A 94 -28.87 12.27 3.74
N VAL A 95 -29.66 11.94 2.72
CA VAL A 95 -30.43 12.88 1.92
C VAL A 95 -31.90 12.48 1.96
N TYR A 96 -32.73 13.47 2.23
CA TYR A 96 -34.18 13.39 2.22
C TYR A 96 -34.72 14.13 1.00
N LEU A 97 -35.45 13.39 0.17
CA LEU A 97 -36.12 13.91 -1.02
C LEU A 97 -37.62 13.74 -0.85
N ASN A 98 -38.40 14.80 -1.05
CA ASN A 98 -39.85 14.71 -0.99
C ASN A 98 -40.51 15.27 -2.25
N LYS A 99 -41.67 14.72 -2.57
CA LYS A 99 -42.41 15.07 -3.79
C LYS A 99 -42.89 16.52 -3.80
N ASN A 100 -43.21 17.09 -2.65
CA ASN A 100 -43.74 18.44 -2.54
C ASN A 100 -42.67 19.51 -2.82
N ALA A 101 -41.42 19.27 -2.42
CA ALA A 101 -40.30 20.19 -2.63
C ALA A 101 -39.70 20.04 -4.03
N LEU A 102 -39.60 18.81 -4.54
CA LEU A 102 -39.02 18.54 -5.87
C LEU A 102 -40.01 18.76 -7.03
N GLY A 103 -41.31 18.71 -6.76
CA GLY A 103 -42.34 18.61 -7.79
C GLY A 103 -42.50 17.19 -8.33
N SER A 104 -43.66 16.91 -8.94
CA SER A 104 -44.02 15.55 -9.36
C SER A 104 -43.12 15.01 -10.47
N GLU A 105 -42.67 15.86 -11.39
CA GLU A 105 -41.84 15.46 -12.53
C GLU A 105 -40.44 15.03 -12.06
N THR A 106 -39.73 15.91 -11.35
CA THR A 106 -38.41 15.62 -10.77
C THR A 106 -38.46 14.44 -9.81
N TYR A 107 -39.51 14.34 -8.96
CA TYR A 107 -39.64 13.21 -8.04
C TYR A 107 -39.80 11.87 -8.77
N ASN A 108 -40.48 11.84 -9.93
CA ASN A 108 -40.62 10.62 -10.72
C ASN A 108 -39.28 10.13 -11.31
N LEU A 109 -38.31 11.02 -11.51
CA LEU A 109 -36.95 10.65 -11.94
C LEU A 109 -36.22 9.80 -10.89
N LEU A 110 -36.63 9.85 -9.62
CA LEU A 110 -36.08 8.99 -8.57
C LEU A 110 -36.37 7.49 -8.79
N LYS A 111 -37.23 7.12 -9.75
CA LYS A 111 -37.41 5.72 -10.16
C LYS A 111 -36.26 5.20 -11.03
N LEU A 112 -35.56 6.12 -11.70
CA LEU A 112 -34.48 5.84 -12.65
C LEU A 112 -33.10 5.82 -12.00
N ILE A 113 -33.00 6.27 -10.74
CA ILE A 113 -31.78 6.15 -9.93
C ILE A 113 -31.77 4.83 -9.15
N ASP A 114 -30.58 4.30 -8.93
CA ASP A 114 -30.32 3.06 -8.21
C ASP A 114 -29.14 3.22 -7.26
N THR A 115 -28.98 2.26 -6.34
CA THR A 115 -27.73 2.12 -5.60
C THR A 115 -26.55 1.97 -6.56
N GLY A 116 -25.41 2.55 -6.20
CA GLY A 116 -24.22 2.62 -7.03
C GLY A 116 -24.17 3.83 -7.96
N ASP A 117 -25.29 4.47 -8.30
CA ASP A 117 -25.28 5.69 -9.11
C ASP A 117 -24.57 6.83 -8.36
N ILE A 118 -23.95 7.74 -9.10
CA ILE A 118 -23.38 8.98 -8.56
C ILE A 118 -24.34 10.11 -8.89
N ILE A 119 -24.75 10.85 -7.86
CA ILE A 119 -25.63 12.00 -8.01
C ILE A 119 -25.06 13.22 -7.29
N GLY A 120 -25.44 14.39 -7.78
CA GLY A 120 -25.30 15.67 -7.09
C GLY A 120 -26.63 16.05 -6.45
N VAL A 121 -26.59 16.64 -5.27
CA VAL A 121 -27.78 17.14 -4.57
C VAL A 121 -27.52 18.55 -4.04
N GLU A 122 -28.58 19.34 -4.04
CA GLU A 122 -28.60 20.70 -3.48
C GLU A 122 -29.70 20.75 -2.44
N GLY A 123 -29.45 21.36 -1.28
CA GLY A 123 -30.46 21.43 -0.23
C GLY A 123 -29.99 22.07 1.07
N THR A 124 -30.92 22.23 2.00
CA THR A 124 -30.63 22.72 3.35
C THR A 124 -30.39 21.56 4.31
N VAL A 125 -29.71 21.83 5.42
CA VAL A 125 -29.40 20.81 6.44
C VAL A 125 -30.47 20.81 7.52
N PHE A 126 -30.86 19.63 8.00
CA PHE A 126 -31.71 19.49 9.17
C PHE A 126 -31.40 18.20 9.93
N LYS A 127 -31.96 18.07 11.13
CA LYS A 127 -31.87 16.85 11.93
C LYS A 127 -33.19 16.10 11.90
N THR A 128 -33.16 14.81 11.57
CA THR A 128 -34.35 13.97 11.58
C THR A 128 -34.81 13.64 13.01
N LYS A 129 -36.01 13.08 13.16
CA LYS A 129 -36.52 12.64 14.48
C LYS A 129 -35.66 11.58 15.16
N THR A 130 -34.91 10.79 14.38
CA THR A 130 -33.96 9.79 14.86
C THR A 130 -32.60 10.38 15.21
N GLY A 131 -32.41 11.70 15.03
CA GLY A 131 -31.17 12.40 15.36
C GLY A 131 -30.11 12.38 14.26
N GLU A 132 -30.41 11.82 13.08
CA GLU A 132 -29.48 11.78 11.94
C GLU A 132 -29.45 13.14 11.23
N ILE A 133 -28.25 13.69 10.99
CA ILE A 133 -28.04 14.91 10.20
C ILE A 133 -28.32 14.58 8.73
N THR A 134 -29.12 15.42 8.06
CA THR A 134 -29.68 15.10 6.75
C THR A 134 -29.80 16.32 5.86
N ILE A 135 -29.54 16.14 4.57
CA ILE A 135 -29.79 17.13 3.54
C ILE A 135 -31.24 17.02 3.07
N LYS A 136 -32.03 18.08 3.24
CA LYS A 136 -33.34 18.23 2.61
C LYS A 136 -33.15 18.75 1.19
N ALA A 137 -33.13 17.82 0.23
CA ALA A 137 -32.83 18.16 -1.15
C ALA A 137 -33.94 19.03 -1.78
N SER A 138 -33.55 20.16 -2.35
CA SER A 138 -34.35 20.98 -3.25
C SER A 138 -34.22 20.54 -4.71
N GLY A 139 -33.19 19.77 -5.03
CA GLY A 139 -32.94 19.20 -6.35
C GLY A 139 -31.89 18.08 -6.31
N PHE A 140 -31.85 17.29 -7.39
CA PHE A 140 -30.75 16.35 -7.62
C PHE A 140 -30.40 16.32 -9.11
N THR A 141 -29.15 15.96 -9.40
CA THR A 141 -28.62 15.83 -10.76
C THR A 141 -27.95 14.46 -10.89
N MET A 142 -28.25 13.72 -11.96
CA MET A 142 -27.53 12.49 -12.30
C MET A 142 -26.12 12.85 -12.77
N LEU A 143 -25.08 12.26 -12.17
CA LEU A 143 -23.68 12.50 -12.54
C LEU A 143 -23.02 11.28 -13.19
N SER A 144 -23.43 10.07 -12.79
CA SER A 144 -23.00 8.85 -13.44
C SER A 144 -23.97 7.71 -13.12
N LYS A 145 -24.59 7.14 -14.15
CA LYS A 145 -25.40 5.93 -14.01
C LYS A 145 -24.47 4.71 -13.81
N SER A 146 -24.68 3.97 -12.73
CA SER A 146 -24.04 2.67 -12.53
C SER A 146 -24.84 1.60 -13.25
N ILE A 147 -24.19 0.95 -14.22
CA ILE A 147 -24.75 -0.15 -15.02
C ILE A 147 -24.65 -1.50 -14.30
N ARG A 148 -23.59 -1.70 -13.52
CA ARG A 148 -23.47 -2.85 -12.63
C ARG A 148 -24.06 -2.53 -11.25
N PRO A 149 -24.84 -3.44 -10.64
CA PRO A 149 -25.25 -3.29 -9.26
C PRO A 149 -24.05 -3.44 -8.31
N LEU A 150 -24.09 -2.75 -7.17
CA LEU A 150 -23.16 -3.03 -6.07
C LEU A 150 -23.49 -4.41 -5.45
N PRO A 151 -22.48 -5.15 -4.95
CA PRO A 151 -22.68 -6.35 -4.15
C PRO A 151 -23.54 -6.08 -2.91
N GLU A 152 -24.17 -7.12 -2.37
CA GLU A 152 -24.97 -7.00 -1.15
C GLU A 152 -24.12 -6.52 0.04
N LYS A 153 -24.69 -5.58 0.81
CA LYS A 153 -23.97 -4.77 1.81
C LYS A 153 -23.57 -5.53 3.08
N TYR A 154 -24.25 -6.62 3.43
CA TYR A 154 -24.17 -7.20 4.78
C TYR A 154 -22.81 -7.82 5.12
N HIS A 155 -22.02 -8.23 4.13
CA HIS A 155 -20.71 -8.82 4.37
C HIS A 155 -19.57 -8.09 3.62
N GLY A 156 -19.84 -7.06 2.83
CA GLY A 156 -18.83 -6.50 1.92
C GLY A 156 -18.32 -7.56 0.92
N ILE A 157 -17.19 -7.30 0.25
CA ILE A 157 -16.48 -8.35 -0.49
C ILE A 157 -15.48 -8.99 0.45
N GLN A 158 -15.70 -10.27 0.79
CA GLN A 158 -14.81 -11.05 1.65
C GLN A 158 -13.73 -11.79 0.85
N ASP A 159 -14.07 -12.24 -0.36
CA ASP A 159 -13.17 -12.97 -1.24
C ASP A 159 -11.94 -12.13 -1.60
N MET A 160 -10.76 -12.59 -1.17
CA MET A 160 -9.51 -11.83 -1.29
C MET A 160 -9.12 -11.61 -2.74
N ASP A 161 -9.31 -12.59 -3.61
CA ASP A 161 -8.98 -12.52 -5.03
C ASP A 161 -9.85 -11.49 -5.75
N LEU A 162 -11.16 -11.50 -5.50
CA LEU A 162 -12.09 -10.52 -6.05
C LEU A 162 -11.76 -9.10 -5.57
N ARG A 163 -11.36 -8.92 -4.31
CA ARG A 163 -10.92 -7.61 -3.79
C ARG A 163 -9.68 -7.09 -4.51
N GLN A 164 -8.72 -7.96 -4.78
CA GLN A 164 -7.50 -7.59 -5.48
C GLN A 164 -7.77 -7.27 -6.96
N ARG A 165 -8.60 -8.08 -7.64
CA ARG A 165 -8.97 -7.87 -9.05
C ARG A 165 -9.89 -6.66 -9.26
N HIS A 166 -10.79 -6.39 -8.32
CA HIS A 166 -11.78 -5.31 -8.40
C HIS A 166 -11.55 -4.26 -7.32
N ARG A 167 -10.36 -3.65 -7.33
CA ARG A 167 -9.94 -2.70 -6.29
C ARG A 167 -10.91 -1.52 -6.09
N SER A 168 -11.50 -1.00 -7.16
CA SER A 168 -12.49 0.09 -7.06
C SER A 168 -13.72 -0.35 -6.26
N LEU A 169 -14.17 -1.58 -6.45
CA LEU A 169 -15.32 -2.14 -5.73
C LEU A 169 -14.98 -2.43 -4.27
N ASP A 170 -13.79 -2.97 -4.01
CA ASP A 170 -13.25 -3.12 -2.65
C ASP A 170 -13.23 -1.78 -1.91
N MET A 171 -12.72 -0.71 -2.52
CA MET A 171 -12.71 0.63 -1.90
C MET A 171 -14.11 1.25 -1.69
N ILE A 172 -15.09 0.92 -2.55
CA ILE A 172 -16.47 1.38 -2.38
C ILE A 172 -17.12 0.71 -1.16
N MET A 173 -16.90 -0.60 -1.02
CA MET A 173 -17.55 -1.44 0.00
C MET A 173 -16.82 -1.39 1.35
N ASN A 174 -15.50 -1.24 1.34
CA ASN A 174 -14.60 -1.29 2.49
C ASN A 174 -13.82 0.03 2.61
N SER A 175 -14.32 0.97 3.41
CA SER A 175 -13.76 2.33 3.53
C SER A 175 -12.34 2.33 4.08
N GLU A 176 -11.98 1.36 4.91
CA GLU A 176 -10.64 1.18 5.47
C GLU A 176 -9.59 0.87 4.40
N VAL A 177 -9.99 0.29 3.26
CA VAL A 177 -9.09 0.06 2.12
C VAL A 177 -8.72 1.40 1.48
N LYS A 178 -9.71 2.26 1.22
CA LYS A 178 -9.49 3.63 0.72
C LYS A 178 -8.57 4.41 1.66
N GLU A 179 -8.85 4.35 2.96
CA GLU A 179 -8.02 4.98 4.00
C GLU A 179 -6.56 4.52 3.93
N ARG A 180 -6.32 3.21 3.74
CA ARG A 180 -4.97 2.64 3.62
C ARG A 180 -4.19 3.23 2.44
N PHE A 181 -4.82 3.40 1.28
CA PHE A 181 -4.18 4.02 0.11
C PHE A 181 -3.86 5.51 0.35
N ILE A 182 -4.78 6.24 0.99
CA ILE A 182 -4.56 7.65 1.37
C ILE A 182 -3.40 7.76 2.36
N LYS A 183 -3.37 6.91 3.41
CA LYS A 183 -2.27 6.86 4.38
C LYS A 183 -0.95 6.50 3.72
N ARG A 184 -0.93 5.55 2.78
CA ARG A 184 0.27 5.22 1.99
C ARG A 184 0.77 6.44 1.21
N SER A 185 -0.12 7.16 0.52
CA SER A 185 0.25 8.38 -0.22
C SER A 185 0.85 9.44 0.72
N ARG A 186 0.19 9.71 1.86
CA ARG A 186 0.68 10.64 2.88
C ARG A 186 2.04 10.22 3.45
N ALA A 187 2.22 8.93 3.75
CA ALA A 187 3.50 8.40 4.25
C ALA A 187 4.64 8.69 3.26
N LEU A 188 4.44 8.42 1.96
CA LEU A 188 5.46 8.74 0.94
C LEU A 188 5.75 10.24 0.84
N SER A 189 4.75 11.10 1.01
CA SER A 189 4.96 12.56 1.06
C SER A 189 5.77 12.97 2.30
N TYR A 190 5.48 12.39 3.47
CA TYR A 190 6.20 12.70 4.70
C TYR A 190 7.61 12.13 4.75
N ILE A 191 7.87 11.00 4.09
CA ILE A 191 9.25 10.52 3.86
C ILE A 191 10.03 11.58 3.08
N ARG A 192 9.49 12.08 1.96
CA ARG A 192 10.14 13.15 1.18
C ARG A 192 10.35 14.41 2.01
N GLU A 193 9.32 14.86 2.73
CA GLU A 193 9.39 16.03 3.61
C GLU A 193 10.54 15.89 4.63
N PHE A 194 10.61 14.75 5.31
CA PHE A 194 11.66 14.46 6.29
C PHE A 194 13.05 14.47 5.63
N MET A 195 13.25 13.68 4.57
CA MET A 195 14.55 13.55 3.90
C MET A 195 15.06 14.89 3.36
N ASN A 196 14.16 15.67 2.74
CA ASN A 196 14.50 17.01 2.23
C ASN A 196 14.87 17.96 3.38
N SER A 197 14.21 17.87 4.53
CA SER A 197 14.50 18.73 5.69
C SER A 197 15.89 18.48 6.30
N ILE A 198 16.45 17.29 6.11
CA ILE A 198 17.80 16.92 6.57
C ILE A 198 18.82 16.90 5.42
N GLY A 199 18.53 17.58 4.31
CA GLY A 199 19.49 17.87 3.25
C GLY A 199 19.80 16.71 2.30
N PHE A 200 18.91 15.71 2.20
CA PHE A 200 19.00 14.72 1.12
C PHE A 200 18.37 15.26 -0.17
N PHE A 201 18.94 14.86 -1.30
CA PHE A 201 18.42 15.15 -2.63
C PHE A 201 17.69 13.92 -3.19
N GLU A 202 16.43 14.10 -3.62
CA GLU A 202 15.68 13.05 -4.33
C GLU A 202 16.27 12.90 -5.74
N MET A 203 16.59 11.66 -6.12
CA MET A 203 17.23 11.30 -7.38
C MET A 203 16.38 10.29 -8.14
N GLU A 204 16.35 10.43 -9.46
CA GLU A 204 15.83 9.41 -10.37
C GLU A 204 16.99 8.60 -10.95
N THR A 205 16.88 7.28 -10.90
CA THR A 205 17.89 6.35 -11.43
C THR A 205 17.28 5.52 -12.56
N PRO A 206 18.10 5.00 -13.51
CA PRO A 206 17.59 4.15 -14.59
C PRO A 206 16.82 2.93 -14.08
N ILE A 207 15.66 2.67 -14.70
CA ILE A 207 14.86 1.45 -14.50
C ILE A 207 15.31 0.33 -15.43
N LEU A 208 15.76 0.67 -16.64
CA LEU A 208 16.33 -0.27 -17.60
C LEU A 208 17.85 -0.13 -17.58
N ASP A 209 18.55 -1.21 -17.27
CA ASP A 209 20.01 -1.26 -17.28
C ASP A 209 20.51 -2.39 -18.18
N THR A 210 21.67 -2.18 -18.79
CA THR A 210 22.42 -3.20 -19.53
C THR A 210 23.04 -4.25 -18.61
N LYS A 211 23.17 -3.94 -17.32
CA LYS A 211 23.61 -4.86 -16.26
C LYS A 211 22.77 -4.64 -15.02
N TYR A 212 22.28 -5.70 -14.39
CA TYR A 212 21.59 -5.60 -13.10
C TYR A 212 22.56 -5.86 -11.95
N GLY A 213 22.23 -5.35 -10.76
CA GLY A 213 23.03 -5.49 -9.53
C GLY A 213 22.46 -4.61 -8.42
N GLY A 214 23.12 -4.60 -7.26
CA GLY A 214 22.63 -3.88 -6.05
C GLY A 214 21.59 -4.66 -5.24
N GLY A 215 21.20 -5.85 -5.68
CA GLY A 215 20.38 -6.78 -4.92
C GLY A 215 20.56 -8.19 -5.47
N GLU A 216 20.57 -9.18 -4.58
CA GLU A 216 20.58 -10.59 -4.96
C GLU A 216 19.17 -11.01 -5.32
N ALA A 217 18.80 -10.79 -6.59
CA ALA A 217 17.47 -11.07 -7.08
C ALA A 217 17.49 -11.40 -8.56
N LYS A 218 16.55 -12.25 -8.99
CA LYS A 218 16.38 -12.57 -10.41
C LYS A 218 15.71 -11.39 -11.13
N PRO A 219 16.31 -10.80 -12.18
CA PRO A 219 15.71 -9.66 -12.87
C PRO A 219 14.60 -10.08 -13.84
N PHE A 220 13.79 -9.11 -14.25
CA PHE A 220 13.03 -9.19 -15.50
C PHE A 220 13.90 -8.72 -16.67
N THR A 221 13.92 -9.50 -17.75
CA THR A 221 14.64 -9.17 -18.98
C THR A 221 13.67 -8.67 -20.06
N THR A 222 14.07 -7.63 -20.78
CA THR A 222 13.37 -7.10 -21.96
C THR A 222 14.37 -6.68 -23.04
N TYR A 223 13.90 -6.28 -24.22
CA TYR A 223 14.73 -6.00 -25.37
C TYR A 223 14.52 -4.58 -25.89
N VAL A 224 15.61 -3.83 -26.09
CA VAL A 224 15.56 -2.49 -26.69
C VAL A 224 15.93 -2.58 -28.16
N ASN A 225 14.92 -2.51 -29.03
CA ASN A 225 15.07 -2.64 -30.49
C ASN A 225 16.14 -1.71 -31.08
N ALA A 226 16.21 -0.46 -30.62
CA ALA A 226 17.16 0.53 -31.15
C ALA A 226 18.63 0.24 -30.79
N LEU A 227 18.86 -0.48 -29.68
CA LEU A 227 20.20 -0.90 -29.23
C LEU A 227 20.53 -2.32 -29.68
N SER A 228 19.55 -3.03 -30.23
CA SER A 228 19.62 -4.45 -30.56
C SER A 228 20.15 -5.30 -29.40
N SER A 229 19.77 -4.98 -28.16
CA SER A 229 20.32 -5.61 -26.95
C SER A 229 19.26 -5.91 -25.90
N ASP A 230 19.51 -6.96 -25.12
CA ASP A 230 18.79 -7.23 -23.88
C ASP A 230 19.14 -6.17 -22.82
N VAL A 231 18.13 -5.79 -22.06
CA VAL A 231 18.23 -4.94 -20.87
C VAL A 231 17.41 -5.55 -19.75
N TYR A 232 17.71 -5.15 -18.53
CA TYR A 232 17.14 -5.70 -17.32
C TYR A 232 16.41 -4.60 -16.55
N MET A 233 15.23 -4.94 -16.03
CA MET A 233 14.54 -4.08 -15.07
C MET A 233 15.35 -4.03 -13.77
N ASN A 234 15.46 -2.86 -13.14
CA ASN A 234 16.25 -2.67 -11.92
C ASN A 234 15.70 -3.49 -10.75
N VAL A 235 16.58 -4.27 -10.11
CA VAL A 235 16.29 -4.97 -8.85
C VAL A 235 16.54 -4.09 -7.62
N SER A 236 17.45 -3.12 -7.76
CA SER A 236 17.76 -2.05 -6.80
C SER A 236 18.40 -0.85 -7.53
N PRO A 237 18.18 0.41 -7.07
CA PRO A 237 18.88 1.61 -7.53
C PRO A 237 20.31 1.81 -6.97
N GLU A 238 20.78 0.94 -6.07
CA GLU A 238 22.00 1.09 -5.26
C GLU A 238 23.23 1.53 -6.05
N LEU A 239 23.54 0.82 -7.14
CA LEU A 239 24.77 1.08 -7.90
C LEU A 239 24.76 2.48 -8.53
N TYR A 240 23.59 3.02 -8.88
CA TYR A 240 23.47 4.37 -9.42
C TYR A 240 23.57 5.43 -8.34
N LEU A 241 22.92 5.23 -7.20
CA LEU A 241 23.02 6.16 -6.08
C LEU A 241 24.47 6.26 -5.58
N LYS A 242 25.20 5.14 -5.48
CA LYS A 242 26.64 5.15 -5.19
C LYS A 242 27.47 5.91 -6.22
N ARG A 243 27.12 5.85 -7.51
CA ARG A 243 27.81 6.67 -8.55
C ARG A 243 27.59 8.17 -8.33
N LEU A 244 26.39 8.57 -7.90
CA LEU A 244 26.11 9.98 -7.55
C LEU A 244 26.93 10.43 -6.33
N MET A 245 27.06 9.56 -5.34
CA MET A 245 27.93 9.79 -4.17
C MET A 245 29.39 9.99 -4.60
N VAL A 246 29.91 9.13 -5.49
CA VAL A 246 31.26 9.29 -6.08
C VAL A 246 31.38 10.60 -6.86
N GLY A 247 30.30 11.05 -7.48
CA GLY A 247 30.20 12.35 -8.16
C GLY A 247 30.20 13.56 -7.22
N GLY A 248 30.19 13.37 -5.91
CA GLY A 248 30.26 14.43 -4.90
C GLY A 248 28.92 14.89 -4.35
N VAL A 249 27.84 14.11 -4.54
CA VAL A 249 26.55 14.39 -3.88
C VAL A 249 26.49 13.63 -2.56
N ASP A 250 26.70 14.31 -1.44
CA ASP A 250 26.88 13.66 -0.12
C ASP A 250 25.62 13.00 0.46
N ARG A 251 24.41 13.32 -0.02
CA ARG A 251 23.16 12.78 0.51
C ARG A 251 22.14 12.62 -0.60
N VAL A 252 21.85 11.38 -0.98
CA VAL A 252 20.91 11.06 -2.05
C VAL A 252 19.87 10.05 -1.58
N TYR A 253 18.65 10.15 -2.08
CA TYR A 253 17.64 9.12 -1.90
C TYR A 253 16.78 8.97 -3.13
N THR A 254 16.08 7.85 -3.25
CA THR A 254 15.05 7.65 -4.25
C THR A 254 13.86 6.93 -3.64
N ILE A 255 12.67 7.21 -4.19
CA ILE A 255 11.45 6.43 -3.95
C ILE A 255 11.00 5.94 -5.31
N GLY A 256 11.45 4.75 -5.68
CA GLY A 256 11.31 4.18 -7.03
C GLY A 256 10.57 2.86 -7.04
N ARG A 257 10.26 2.36 -8.25
CA ARG A 257 9.83 0.98 -8.45
C ARG A 257 11.08 0.10 -8.61
N SER A 258 11.09 -1.03 -7.93
CA SER A 258 12.02 -2.13 -8.15
C SER A 258 11.25 -3.35 -8.64
N PHE A 259 11.93 -4.22 -9.37
CA PHE A 259 11.33 -5.37 -10.03
C PHE A 259 12.15 -6.62 -9.74
N ARG A 260 11.51 -7.67 -9.19
CA ARG A 260 12.15 -8.96 -8.89
C ARG A 260 11.28 -10.08 -9.42
N ASN A 261 11.88 -10.98 -10.20
CA ASN A 261 11.21 -12.08 -10.88
C ASN A 261 11.21 -13.32 -9.98
N GLU A 262 10.49 -13.20 -8.87
CA GLU A 262 10.43 -14.14 -7.75
C GLU A 262 8.98 -14.58 -7.48
N GLY A 263 8.80 -15.44 -6.48
CA GLY A 263 7.48 -15.88 -6.02
C GLY A 263 6.63 -14.73 -5.46
N ILE A 264 5.33 -15.00 -5.31
CA ILE A 264 4.37 -14.06 -4.70
C ILE A 264 3.91 -14.64 -3.37
N ASP A 265 4.02 -13.85 -2.31
CA ASP A 265 3.53 -14.21 -0.98
C ASP A 265 2.94 -12.98 -0.26
N ARG A 266 2.84 -13.02 1.06
CA ARG A 266 2.26 -11.92 1.87
C ARG A 266 3.14 -10.66 1.90
N THR A 267 4.44 -10.80 1.71
CA THR A 267 5.46 -9.74 1.80
C THR A 267 6.15 -9.46 0.46
N HIS A 268 6.05 -10.36 -0.52
CA HIS A 268 6.70 -10.27 -1.82
C HIS A 268 5.70 -10.11 -2.97
N TYR A 269 5.95 -9.10 -3.80
CA TYR A 269 5.26 -8.91 -5.08
C TYR A 269 6.29 -8.53 -6.15
N PRO A 270 6.11 -8.92 -7.43
CA PRO A 270 7.18 -8.79 -8.44
C PRO A 270 7.56 -7.35 -8.76
N GLU A 271 6.68 -6.39 -8.46
CA GLU A 271 6.98 -4.97 -8.49
C GLU A 271 6.63 -4.32 -7.15
N PHE A 272 7.54 -3.53 -6.59
CA PHE A 272 7.33 -2.91 -5.29
C PHE A 272 8.02 -1.54 -5.20
N THR A 273 7.49 -0.68 -4.34
CA THR A 273 8.11 0.63 -4.10
C THR A 273 9.23 0.47 -3.10
N LEU A 274 10.43 0.86 -3.50
CA LEU A 274 11.63 0.85 -2.67
C LEU A 274 12.00 2.30 -2.34
N PHE A 275 12.22 2.56 -1.04
CA PHE A 275 12.92 3.75 -0.58
C PHE A 275 14.37 3.35 -0.32
N GLU A 276 15.31 4.05 -0.94
CA GLU A 276 16.74 3.79 -0.77
C GLU A 276 17.47 5.11 -0.63
N CYS A 277 18.47 5.18 0.27
CA CYS A 277 19.21 6.41 0.52
C CYS A 277 20.66 6.13 0.90
N TYR A 278 21.53 7.09 0.57
CA TYR A 278 22.96 7.04 0.83
C TYR A 278 23.41 8.36 1.45
N MET A 279 24.30 8.25 2.44
CA MET A 279 24.80 9.38 3.22
C MET A 279 26.32 9.27 3.36
N ALA A 280 27.05 10.23 2.81
CA ALA A 280 28.50 10.30 2.91
C ALA A 280 28.89 10.54 4.37
N TYR A 281 30.04 9.98 4.75
CA TYR A 281 30.64 10.14 6.08
C TYR A 281 29.80 9.58 7.24
N ALA A 282 28.73 8.82 6.94
CA ALA A 282 27.92 8.09 7.90
C ALA A 282 28.31 6.60 7.93
N ASP A 283 28.05 5.95 9.07
CA ASP A 283 28.12 4.49 9.18
C ASP A 283 26.75 3.87 9.47
N TYR A 284 26.67 2.55 9.54
CA TYR A 284 25.42 1.83 9.83
C TYR A 284 24.75 2.24 11.16
N THR A 285 25.49 2.79 12.14
CA THR A 285 24.90 3.32 13.38
C THR A 285 24.20 4.65 13.16
N ASP A 286 24.75 5.50 12.29
CA ASP A 286 24.06 6.72 11.87
C ASP A 286 22.80 6.39 11.06
N MET A 287 22.86 5.36 10.22
CA MET A 287 21.71 4.88 9.46
C MET A 287 20.61 4.30 10.36
N MET A 288 20.94 3.60 11.46
CA MET A 288 19.96 3.20 12.48
C MET A 288 19.25 4.41 13.09
N ARG A 289 19.99 5.47 13.44
CA ARG A 289 19.39 6.72 13.98
C ARG A 289 18.52 7.42 12.94
N LEU A 290 18.95 7.43 11.67
CA LEU A 290 18.17 8.00 10.58
C LEU A 290 16.83 7.27 10.45
N MET A 291 16.84 5.94 10.51
CA MET A 291 15.64 5.12 10.42
C MET A 291 14.69 5.33 11.61
N GLU A 292 15.20 5.34 12.84
CA GLU A 292 14.42 5.66 14.04
C GLU A 292 13.68 6.99 13.90
N ASN A 293 14.40 8.05 13.51
CA ASN A 293 13.83 9.38 13.33
C ASN A 293 12.81 9.43 12.17
N LEU A 294 13.08 8.74 11.06
CA LEU A 294 12.19 8.69 9.91
C LEU A 294 10.85 8.02 10.29
N TYR A 295 10.91 6.89 10.98
CA TYR A 295 9.70 6.16 11.42
C TYR A 295 8.90 6.99 12.41
N GLU A 296 9.56 7.55 13.44
CA GLU A 296 8.89 8.40 14.44
C GLU A 296 8.21 9.60 13.76
N TYR A 297 8.86 10.24 12.79
CA TYR A 297 8.31 11.35 12.02
C TYR A 297 7.07 10.96 11.23
N VAL A 298 7.18 9.90 10.42
CA VAL A 298 6.11 9.48 9.51
C VAL A 298 4.91 8.95 10.28
N PHE A 299 5.10 8.11 11.30
CA PHE A 299 4.01 7.59 12.11
C PHE A 299 3.27 8.72 12.84
N THR A 300 4.00 9.66 13.44
CA THR A 300 3.39 10.81 14.11
C THR A 300 2.59 11.68 13.14
N LYS A 301 3.09 11.95 11.93
CA LYS A 301 2.40 12.77 10.93
C LYS A 301 1.17 12.09 10.33
N VAL A 302 1.22 10.78 10.12
CA VAL A 302 0.11 10.02 9.49
C VAL A 302 -0.96 9.62 10.51
N ASN A 303 -0.57 9.22 11.72
CA ASN A 303 -1.47 8.63 12.72
C ASN A 303 -1.64 9.49 13.98
N GLY A 304 -0.88 10.58 14.14
CA GLY A 304 -0.87 11.39 15.36
C GLY A 304 -0.13 10.77 16.54
N THR A 305 0.49 9.60 16.34
CA THR A 305 1.19 8.80 17.36
C THR A 305 2.23 7.89 16.71
N THR A 306 3.25 7.47 17.46
CA THR A 306 4.22 6.44 17.08
C THR A 306 3.71 5.01 17.25
N LYS A 307 2.55 4.86 17.92
CA LYS A 307 1.94 3.57 18.17
C LYS A 307 1.13 3.07 16.99
N SER A 308 1.14 1.76 16.77
CA SER A 308 0.29 1.11 15.77
C SER A 308 -0.15 -0.25 16.26
N VAL A 309 -1.36 -0.66 15.86
CA VAL A 309 -1.89 -1.99 16.13
C VAL A 309 -1.86 -2.79 14.82
N TYR A 310 -1.28 -3.98 14.85
CA TYR A 310 -1.31 -4.95 13.77
C TYR A 310 -1.65 -6.32 14.35
N ASP A 311 -2.65 -6.96 13.76
CA ASP A 311 -3.16 -8.27 14.19
C ASP A 311 -3.44 -8.38 15.72
N GLY A 312 -3.99 -7.30 16.28
CA GLY A 312 -4.32 -7.21 17.72
C GLY A 312 -3.14 -6.92 18.65
N VAL A 313 -1.92 -6.83 18.14
CA VAL A 313 -0.72 -6.48 18.91
C VAL A 313 -0.41 -5.01 18.73
N GLU A 314 -0.24 -4.27 19.84
CA GLU A 314 0.24 -2.88 19.82
C GLU A 314 1.77 -2.87 19.84
N ILE A 315 2.39 -2.11 18.92
CA ILE A 315 3.81 -1.76 18.97
C ILE A 315 4.00 -0.25 18.96
N ASP A 316 5.15 0.17 19.44
CA ASP A 316 5.56 1.58 19.45
C ASP A 316 6.84 1.74 18.61
N PHE A 317 6.77 2.58 17.57
CA PHE A 317 7.93 2.90 16.73
C PHE A 317 8.80 4.01 17.30
N LYS A 318 8.51 4.49 18.52
CA LYS A 318 9.31 5.49 19.21
C LYS A 318 10.72 4.99 19.47
N ALA A 319 11.71 5.84 19.19
CA ALA A 319 13.11 5.56 19.48
C ALA A 319 13.40 5.50 21.00
N PRO A 320 14.46 4.80 21.45
CA PRO A 320 15.37 3.96 20.66
C PRO A 320 14.86 2.53 20.49
N TRP A 321 15.20 1.89 19.36
CA TRP A 321 14.87 0.49 19.08
C TRP A 321 15.91 -0.45 19.71
N ARG A 322 15.50 -1.70 19.99
CA ARG A 322 16.44 -2.74 20.46
C ARG A 322 17.49 -2.97 19.38
N ARG A 323 18.77 -3.09 19.76
CA ARG A 323 19.85 -3.54 18.87
C ARG A 323 20.30 -4.91 19.34
N ALA A 324 20.25 -5.92 18.48
CA ALA A 324 20.56 -7.29 18.81
C ALA A 324 21.42 -7.94 17.73
N ARG A 325 22.51 -8.60 18.10
CA ARG A 325 23.38 -9.29 17.14
C ARG A 325 22.67 -10.55 16.65
N MET A 326 22.78 -10.84 15.35
CA MET A 326 22.16 -12.04 14.76
C MET A 326 22.58 -13.33 15.50
N CYS A 327 23.88 -13.52 15.70
CA CYS A 327 24.40 -14.70 16.40
C CYS A 327 23.89 -14.81 17.84
N ASP A 328 23.72 -13.66 18.54
CA ASP A 328 23.18 -13.66 19.91
C ASP A 328 21.71 -14.08 19.92
N LEU A 329 20.90 -13.64 18.95
CA LEU A 329 19.51 -14.06 18.80
C LEU A 329 19.39 -15.56 18.51
N VAL A 330 20.17 -16.07 17.56
CA VAL A 330 20.23 -17.51 17.27
C VAL A 330 20.60 -18.30 18.53
N LYS A 331 21.59 -17.82 19.30
CA LYS A 331 22.01 -18.45 20.54
C LYS A 331 20.93 -18.41 21.62
N GLU A 332 20.24 -17.28 21.78
CA GLU A 332 19.12 -17.12 22.71
C GLU A 332 17.99 -18.12 22.40
N ASP A 333 17.66 -18.30 21.12
CA ASP A 333 16.48 -19.05 20.69
C ASP A 333 16.73 -20.55 20.43
N THR A 334 17.97 -20.95 20.12
CA THR A 334 18.35 -22.34 19.82
C THR A 334 19.28 -22.96 20.87
N GLY A 335 19.91 -22.13 21.71
CA GLY A 335 20.96 -22.54 22.64
C GLY A 335 22.32 -22.85 21.97
N ILE A 336 22.48 -22.55 20.67
CA ILE A 336 23.69 -22.87 19.89
C ILE A 336 24.48 -21.59 19.63
N ASP A 337 25.74 -21.58 20.06
CA ASP A 337 26.63 -20.44 19.86
C ASP A 337 27.31 -20.53 18.48
N VAL A 338 26.57 -20.20 17.44
CA VAL A 338 27.01 -20.34 16.03
C VAL A 338 28.21 -19.46 15.67
N GLU A 339 28.50 -18.40 16.44
CA GLU A 339 29.60 -17.49 16.17
C GLU A 339 30.96 -18.22 16.24
N PHE A 340 31.14 -19.11 17.23
CA PHE A 340 32.41 -19.80 17.48
C PHE A 340 32.50 -21.21 16.87
N LEU A 341 31.49 -21.63 16.11
CA LEU A 341 31.48 -22.92 15.45
C LEU A 341 31.99 -22.83 14.02
N SER A 342 32.62 -23.91 13.56
CA SER A 342 32.90 -24.11 12.15
C SER A 342 31.63 -24.45 11.38
N ARG A 343 31.68 -24.27 10.05
CA ARG A 343 30.58 -24.63 9.15
C ARG A 343 30.16 -26.09 9.31
N GLU A 344 31.13 -26.99 9.35
CA GLU A 344 30.90 -28.44 9.47
C GLU A 344 30.27 -28.80 10.82
N GLU A 345 30.63 -28.09 11.89
CA GLU A 345 30.00 -28.26 13.20
C GLU A 345 28.54 -27.78 13.21
N ILE A 346 28.24 -26.65 12.55
CA ILE A 346 26.87 -26.15 12.41
C ILE A 346 26.02 -27.14 11.62
N ILE A 347 26.49 -27.62 10.47
CA ILE A 347 25.77 -28.63 9.66
C ILE A 347 25.44 -29.86 10.49
N LYS A 348 26.43 -30.39 11.20
CA LYS A 348 26.24 -31.56 12.06
C LYS A 348 25.16 -31.32 13.12
N ILE A 349 25.16 -30.14 13.76
CA ILE A 349 24.16 -29.81 14.78
C ILE A 349 22.77 -29.64 14.16
N VAL A 350 22.68 -29.02 12.98
CA VAL A 350 21.41 -28.88 12.24
C VAL A 350 20.83 -30.25 11.89
N GLU A 351 21.65 -31.17 11.38
CA GLU A 351 21.24 -32.54 11.06
C GLU A 351 20.88 -33.35 12.33
N GLU A 352 21.68 -33.28 13.40
CA GLU A 352 21.46 -34.05 14.63
C GLU A 352 20.22 -33.59 15.42
N ARG A 353 19.86 -32.31 15.33
CA ARG A 353 18.73 -31.71 16.05
C ARG A 353 17.53 -31.42 15.16
N GLU A 354 17.61 -31.74 13.87
CA GLU A 354 16.58 -31.44 12.86
C GLU A 354 16.12 -29.97 12.92
N LEU A 355 17.09 -29.04 12.94
CA LEU A 355 16.77 -27.62 13.21
C LEU A 355 16.00 -26.97 12.08
N LEU A 356 16.27 -27.31 10.83
CA LEU A 356 15.66 -26.63 9.68
C LEU A 356 14.53 -27.48 9.09
N SER A 357 13.38 -26.84 8.86
CA SER A 357 12.23 -27.44 8.20
C SER A 357 12.50 -27.70 6.71
N GLU A 358 11.68 -28.56 6.08
CA GLU A 358 11.76 -28.77 4.62
C GLU A 358 11.48 -27.46 3.87
N GLU A 359 10.57 -26.64 4.38
CA GLU A 359 10.26 -25.32 3.85
C GLU A 359 11.45 -24.36 3.96
N ALA A 360 12.17 -24.36 5.08
CA ALA A 360 13.37 -23.51 5.26
C ALA A 360 14.53 -23.90 4.31
N LEU A 361 14.52 -25.14 3.81
CA LEU A 361 15.53 -25.67 2.88
C LEU A 361 15.01 -25.76 1.44
N GLU A 362 13.85 -25.19 1.12
CA GLU A 362 13.26 -25.33 -0.21
C GLU A 362 14.19 -24.77 -1.30
N GLY A 363 14.68 -25.66 -2.17
CA GLY A 363 15.61 -25.31 -3.24
C GLY A 363 17.06 -25.08 -2.80
N LEU A 364 17.41 -25.39 -1.54
CA LEU A 364 18.75 -25.26 -0.98
C LEU A 364 19.32 -26.63 -0.59
N ASP A 365 20.61 -26.83 -0.83
CA ASP A 365 21.37 -27.94 -0.23
C ASP A 365 22.25 -27.38 0.90
N ILE A 366 22.01 -27.86 2.12
CA ILE A 366 22.78 -27.47 3.32
C ILE A 366 24.29 -27.67 3.13
N LYS A 367 24.69 -28.61 2.27
CA LYS A 367 26.09 -28.90 1.96
C LYS A 367 26.73 -27.91 1.00
N ASP A 368 25.94 -27.07 0.33
CA ASP A 368 26.42 -26.01 -0.55
C ASP A 368 26.39 -24.64 0.14
N MET A 369 25.65 -24.51 1.25
CA MET A 369 25.55 -23.29 2.06
C MET A 369 26.87 -22.94 2.76
N THR A 370 27.19 -21.64 2.82
CA THR A 370 28.30 -21.11 3.62
C THR A 370 27.97 -21.07 5.11
N LYS A 371 28.96 -20.78 5.98
CA LYS A 371 28.69 -20.54 7.42
C LYS A 371 27.65 -19.43 7.60
N GLY A 372 27.75 -18.35 6.82
CA GLY A 372 26.82 -17.24 6.86
C GLY A 372 25.39 -17.61 6.47
N ASP A 373 25.23 -18.37 5.38
CA ASP A 373 23.93 -18.83 4.92
C ASP A 373 23.24 -19.70 5.97
N LEU A 374 23.99 -20.61 6.61
CA LEU A 374 23.45 -21.47 7.68
C LEU A 374 22.96 -20.63 8.86
N ILE A 375 23.73 -19.62 9.28
CA ILE A 375 23.34 -18.73 10.39
C ILE A 375 22.08 -17.94 10.04
N MET A 376 22.00 -17.40 8.81
CA MET A 376 20.81 -16.71 8.30
C MET A 376 19.58 -17.61 8.32
N THR A 377 19.68 -18.81 7.76
CA THR A 377 18.53 -19.74 7.69
C THR A 377 18.07 -20.20 9.08
N ILE A 378 19.00 -20.42 10.02
CA ILE A 378 18.64 -20.72 11.42
C ILE A 378 17.98 -19.49 12.08
N PHE A 379 18.47 -18.29 11.81
CA PHE A 379 17.87 -17.05 12.31
C PHE A 379 16.44 -16.87 11.80
N ASP A 380 16.19 -17.06 10.51
CA ASP A 380 14.87 -16.91 9.89
C ASP A 380 13.87 -17.90 10.48
N GLU A 381 14.27 -19.16 10.66
CA GLU A 381 13.41 -20.23 11.19
C GLU A 381 13.05 -20.00 12.68
N TYR A 382 14.02 -19.59 13.52
CA TYR A 382 13.84 -19.57 14.98
C TYR A 382 13.62 -18.21 15.60
N SER A 383 14.14 -17.15 14.99
CA SER A 383 14.34 -15.85 15.66
C SER A 383 13.51 -14.75 15.03
N ALA A 384 13.47 -14.66 13.69
CA ALA A 384 12.83 -13.56 12.97
C ALA A 384 11.37 -13.33 13.41
N SER A 385 10.55 -14.38 13.45
CA SER A 385 9.13 -14.31 13.82
C SER A 385 8.85 -13.81 15.25
N LYS A 386 9.84 -13.90 16.15
CA LYS A 386 9.73 -13.45 17.56
C LYS A 386 10.01 -11.94 17.71
N LEU A 387 10.56 -11.28 16.69
CA LEU A 387 10.88 -9.86 16.70
C LEU A 387 9.63 -9.00 16.46
N VAL A 388 8.75 -8.97 17.47
CA VAL A 388 7.48 -8.24 17.42
C VAL A 388 7.69 -6.73 17.52
N ASN A 389 8.48 -6.27 18.51
CA ASN A 389 8.80 -4.86 18.68
C ASN A 389 9.93 -4.43 17.73
N PRO A 390 9.98 -3.16 17.30
CA PRO A 390 11.03 -2.64 16.45
C PRO A 390 12.43 -2.97 17.00
N THR A 391 13.17 -3.76 16.23
CA THR A 391 14.50 -4.27 16.60
C THR A 391 15.42 -4.19 15.38
N PHE A 392 16.60 -3.60 15.55
CA PHE A 392 17.69 -3.73 14.60
C PHE A 392 18.45 -5.02 14.89
N VAL A 393 18.35 -5.98 13.97
CA VAL A 393 19.26 -7.13 13.92
C VAL A 393 20.55 -6.61 13.29
N ILE A 394 21.69 -6.82 13.94
CA ILE A 394 22.99 -6.23 13.53
C ILE A 394 24.09 -7.29 13.39
N ASP A 395 25.18 -6.89 12.76
CA ASP A 395 26.46 -7.60 12.69
C ASP A 395 26.33 -8.99 12.04
N PHE A 396 25.93 -8.99 10.77
CA PHE A 396 25.70 -10.19 9.96
C PHE A 396 27.02 -10.90 9.62
N PRO A 397 26.99 -12.22 9.32
CA PRO A 397 28.18 -12.92 8.83
C PRO A 397 28.70 -12.35 7.51
N VAL A 398 30.03 -12.33 7.35
CA VAL A 398 30.73 -11.66 6.24
C VAL A 398 30.37 -12.23 4.85
N GLU A 399 29.99 -13.50 4.78
CA GLU A 399 29.62 -14.18 3.53
C GLU A 399 28.26 -13.72 2.99
N THR A 400 27.41 -13.11 3.81
CA THR A 400 26.00 -12.82 3.48
C THR A 400 25.78 -11.58 2.62
N SER A 401 26.79 -10.71 2.45
CA SER A 401 26.63 -9.49 1.64
C SER A 401 27.95 -8.97 1.07
N PRO A 402 28.19 -9.10 -0.24
CA PRO A 402 29.45 -8.70 -0.88
C PRO A 402 29.63 -7.18 -1.01
N LEU A 403 28.62 -6.39 -0.65
CA LEU A 403 28.59 -4.92 -0.80
C LEU A 403 28.83 -4.19 0.55
N CYS A 404 28.94 -4.94 1.65
CA CYS A 404 29.10 -4.40 2.99
C CYS A 404 30.57 -4.30 3.42
N LYS A 405 30.90 -3.30 4.25
CA LYS A 405 32.18 -3.26 4.97
C LYS A 405 32.24 -4.34 6.04
N VAL A 406 33.40 -4.96 6.15
CA VAL A 406 33.74 -5.82 7.29
C VAL A 406 33.65 -5.04 8.59
N HIS A 407 33.13 -5.70 9.61
CA HIS A 407 32.99 -5.16 10.93
C HIS A 407 34.35 -4.78 11.53
N ARG A 408 34.43 -3.56 12.08
CA ARG A 408 35.70 -2.96 12.54
C ARG A 408 36.40 -3.71 13.67
N LYS A 409 35.72 -4.64 14.36
CA LYS A 409 36.27 -5.44 15.48
C LYS A 409 36.27 -6.95 15.25
N ASN A 410 35.53 -7.46 14.28
CA ASN A 410 35.42 -8.90 14.01
C ASN A 410 35.39 -9.11 12.49
N SER A 411 36.42 -9.74 11.93
CA SER A 411 36.54 -9.93 10.48
C SER A 411 35.58 -10.96 9.89
N GLU A 412 34.94 -11.78 10.73
CA GLU A 412 33.92 -12.74 10.31
C GLU A 412 32.53 -12.09 10.15
N LEU A 413 32.39 -10.81 10.52
CA LEU A 413 31.11 -10.08 10.47
C LEU A 413 31.21 -8.85 9.56
N ILE A 414 30.06 -8.29 9.21
CA ILE A 414 29.89 -7.05 8.43
C ILE A 414 29.06 -6.04 9.20
N GLU A 415 29.31 -4.75 8.96
CA GLU A 415 28.51 -3.66 9.54
C GLU A 415 27.21 -3.48 8.78
N ARG A 416 26.31 -4.45 8.94
CA ARG A 416 24.96 -4.49 8.36
C ARG A 416 23.92 -4.54 9.48
N PHE A 417 22.76 -3.97 9.21
CA PHE A 417 21.59 -4.19 10.02
C PHE A 417 20.34 -4.36 9.18
N GLU A 418 19.40 -5.13 9.73
CA GLU A 418 18.03 -5.24 9.24
C GLU A 418 17.07 -4.85 10.35
N PRO A 419 16.22 -3.83 10.14
CA PRO A 419 15.08 -3.54 10.98
C PRO A 419 13.99 -4.62 10.89
N TYR A 420 13.54 -5.14 12.02
CA TYR A 420 12.39 -6.04 12.13
C TYR A 420 11.28 -5.43 12.99
N ALA A 421 10.03 -5.65 12.61
CA ALA A 421 8.86 -5.51 13.48
C ALA A 421 7.75 -6.46 13.02
N TYR A 422 6.90 -6.92 13.94
CA TYR A 422 5.89 -7.95 13.68
C TYR A 422 6.42 -9.24 13.04
N GLY A 423 7.69 -9.57 13.32
CA GLY A 423 8.34 -10.73 12.74
C GLY A 423 8.65 -10.63 11.25
N VAL A 424 8.65 -9.40 10.71
CA VAL A 424 8.88 -9.12 9.29
C VAL A 424 10.02 -8.11 9.15
N GLU A 425 10.90 -8.34 8.18
CA GLU A 425 11.95 -7.40 7.77
C GLU A 425 11.31 -6.13 7.18
N LEU A 426 11.75 -4.97 7.64
CA LEU A 426 11.28 -3.66 7.17
C LEU A 426 12.24 -2.99 6.18
N GLY A 427 13.43 -3.57 5.98
CA GLY A 427 14.47 -3.09 5.08
C GLY A 427 15.85 -3.60 5.50
N ASN A 428 16.86 -3.07 4.81
CA ASN A 428 18.27 -3.44 4.97
C ASN A 428 19.16 -2.20 4.83
N ALA A 429 20.23 -2.11 5.63
CA ALA A 429 21.20 -1.01 5.54
C ALA A 429 22.57 -1.42 6.11
N TYR A 430 23.64 -0.79 5.65
CA TYR A 430 24.99 -1.18 6.02
C TYR A 430 26.02 -0.06 5.80
N SER A 431 27.19 -0.19 6.41
CA SER A 431 28.34 0.63 6.09
C SER A 431 28.88 0.22 4.73
N GLU A 432 28.84 1.13 3.76
CA GLU A 432 29.12 0.82 2.35
C GLU A 432 30.57 0.41 2.07
N LEU A 433 30.77 -0.70 1.36
CA LEU A 433 32.08 -1.09 0.85
C LEU A 433 32.55 -0.09 -0.20
N ASN A 434 33.66 0.58 0.09
CA ASN A 434 34.27 1.59 -0.77
C ASN A 434 35.73 1.27 -1.13
N ASP A 435 36.24 0.09 -0.77
CA ASP A 435 37.49 -0.44 -1.29
C ASP A 435 37.22 -1.10 -2.65
N ALA A 436 37.62 -0.42 -3.72
CA ALA A 436 37.36 -0.86 -5.09
C ALA A 436 38.07 -2.17 -5.46
N LEU A 437 39.21 -2.48 -4.84
CA LEU A 437 39.92 -3.74 -5.10
C LEU A 437 39.20 -4.88 -4.40
N ARG A 438 38.81 -4.69 -3.14
CA ARG A 438 38.01 -5.67 -2.41
C ARG A 438 36.67 -5.94 -3.09
N GLN A 439 35.98 -4.89 -3.55
CA GLN A 439 34.71 -5.04 -4.25
C GLN A 439 34.84 -5.90 -5.51
N ARG A 440 35.95 -5.78 -6.25
CA ARG A 440 36.23 -6.58 -7.45
C ARG A 440 36.55 -8.05 -7.15
N VAL A 441 36.98 -8.38 -5.94
CA VAL A 441 37.19 -9.77 -5.52
C VAL A 441 35.87 -10.46 -5.18
N LEU A 442 34.87 -9.68 -4.76
CA LEU A 442 33.57 -10.17 -4.28
C LEU A 442 32.48 -10.23 -5.36
N LEU A 443 32.67 -9.55 -6.50
CA LEU A 443 31.77 -9.53 -7.67
C LEU A 443 32.41 -10.25 -8.85
#